data_AF-A0A3B6TJX1-F1
#
_entry.id   AF-A0A3B6TJX1-F1
#
_cell.length_a   1.000
_cell.length_b   1.000
_cell.length_c   1.000
_cell.angle_alpha   90.00
_cell.angle_beta   90.00
_cell.angle_gamma   90.00
#
_symmetry.space_group_name_H-M   'P 1'
#
loop_
_entity.id
_entity.type
_entity.pdbx_description
1 polymer ?
#
loop_
_entity_poly.entity_id
_entity_poly.type
_entity_poly.pdbx_seq_one_letter_code
_entity_poly.pdbx_strand_id
1 'polypeptide(L)'
;MVHPVLMLIGLVVLNAEALLAYKTVPGTKKLKKLVHITLQFLAMFLSLVGLWAVWKFHDEKEIDHLYTLHSWLGLSCIIIFSLQWAAGFLTFWYPGGSRSDRASLLPWHVFLGVFLYVLAIATSVTGLLEKSIFMQSAKMIGRFSTEAMLMNSLGMMLILLGALVILAIFNPGAGKIDTYRGSSE
;
A
#
# COMPACT_ATOMS: atom_id res chain seq x y z
N MET A 1 3.16 1.13 -20.87
CA MET A 1 2.46 1.37 -19.59
C MET A 1 2.88 0.31 -18.57
N VAL A 2 3.92 0.59 -17.77
CA VAL A 2 4.31 -0.28 -16.65
C VAL A 2 3.80 0.23 -15.29
N HIS A 3 3.40 1.50 -15.23
CA HIS A 3 2.89 2.17 -14.03
C HIS A 3 1.85 1.35 -13.24
N PRO A 4 0.68 0.95 -13.81
CA PRO A 4 -0.34 0.28 -13.02
C PRO A 4 0.13 -1.07 -12.46
N VAL A 5 0.96 -1.82 -13.20
CA VAL A 5 1.51 -3.10 -12.76
C VAL A 5 2.44 -2.89 -11.56
N LEU A 6 3.36 -1.93 -11.65
CA LEU A 6 4.30 -1.63 -10.58
C LEU A 6 3.59 -1.10 -9.33
N MET A 7 2.57 -0.24 -9.49
CA MET A 7 1.80 0.29 -8.37
C MET A 7 0.98 -0.79 -7.65
N LEU A 8 0.35 -1.71 -8.39
CA LEU A 8 -0.40 -2.82 -7.77
C LEU A 8 0.53 -3.81 -7.06
N ILE A 9 1.65 -4.18 -7.67
CA ILE A 9 2.62 -5.09 -7.02
C ILE A 9 3.22 -4.40 -5.79
N GLY A 10 3.65 -3.15 -5.89
CA GLY A 10 4.28 -2.41 -4.81
C GLY A 10 3.31 -2.00 -3.70
N LEU A 11 2.43 -1.02 -3.97
CA LEU A 11 1.60 -0.38 -2.95
C LEU A 11 0.42 -1.21 -2.46
N VAL A 12 0.00 -2.24 -3.22
CA VAL A 12 -1.12 -3.10 -2.83
C VAL A 12 -0.61 -4.45 -2.32
N VAL A 13 0.07 -5.24 -3.16
CA VAL A 13 0.42 -6.62 -2.79
C VAL A 13 1.56 -6.66 -1.76
N LEU A 14 2.73 -6.11 -2.09
CA LEU A 14 3.88 -6.16 -1.17
C LEU A 14 3.63 -5.37 0.12
N ASN A 15 2.94 -4.23 0.03
CA ASN A 15 2.56 -3.45 1.21
C ASN A 15 1.61 -4.24 2.13
N ALA A 16 0.63 -4.96 1.59
CA ALA A 16 -0.25 -5.81 2.40
C ALA A 16 0.52 -6.92 3.13
N GLU A 17 1.39 -7.63 2.42
CA GLU A 17 2.25 -8.66 3.00
C GLU A 17 3.15 -8.09 4.09
N ALA A 18 3.71 -6.89 3.87
CA ALA A 18 4.53 -6.22 4.86
C ALA A 18 3.74 -5.83 6.12
N LEU A 19 2.52 -5.31 5.97
CA LEU A 19 1.63 -4.97 7.10
C LEU A 19 1.27 -6.20 7.93
N LEU A 20 1.09 -7.35 7.28
CA LEU A 20 0.72 -8.61 7.92
C LEU A 20 1.94 -9.41 8.42
N ALA A 21 3.17 -9.04 8.05
CA ALA A 21 4.39 -9.79 8.34
C ALA A 21 4.57 -10.17 9.82
N TYR A 22 4.17 -9.30 10.76
CA TYR A 22 4.26 -9.62 12.20
C TYR A 22 3.34 -10.76 12.63
N LYS A 23 2.26 -11.01 11.88
CA LYS A 23 1.29 -12.09 12.12
C LYS A 23 1.58 -13.33 11.29
N THR A 24 1.99 -13.18 10.03
CA THR A 24 2.13 -14.28 9.07
C THR A 24 3.50 -14.92 9.08
N VAL A 25 4.56 -14.17 9.37
CA VAL A 25 5.93 -14.70 9.38
C VAL A 25 6.20 -15.43 10.70
N PRO A 26 6.55 -16.73 10.69
CA PRO A 26 6.98 -17.43 11.89
C PRO A 26 8.39 -17.01 12.31
N GLY A 27 8.71 -17.16 13.60
CA GLY A 27 10.05 -16.90 14.13
C GLY A 27 10.18 -15.62 14.95
N THR A 28 11.42 -15.13 15.09
CA THR A 28 11.76 -14.09 16.06
C THR A 28 11.20 -12.71 15.69
N LYS A 29 11.00 -11.85 16.70
CA LYS A 29 10.60 -10.44 16.48
C LYS A 29 11.57 -9.69 15.56
N LYS A 30 12.87 -10.00 15.62
CA LYS A 30 13.89 -9.40 14.75
C LYS A 30 13.70 -9.82 13.28
N LEU A 31 13.42 -11.10 13.03
CA LEU A 31 13.13 -11.59 11.69
C LEU A 31 11.86 -10.96 11.11
N LYS A 32 10.74 -10.97 11.85
CA LYS A 32 9.48 -10.36 11.43
C LYS A 32 9.65 -8.89 11.04
N LYS A 33 10.44 -8.16 11.83
CA LYS A 33 10.78 -6.76 11.58
C LYS A 33 11.66 -6.55 10.36
N LEU A 34 12.64 -7.43 10.14
CA LEU A 34 13.46 -7.42 8.94
C LEU A 34 12.59 -7.65 7.70
N VAL A 35 11.72 -8.66 7.72
CA VAL A 35 10.80 -8.92 6.61
C VAL A 35 9.89 -7.72 6.35
N HIS A 36 9.29 -7.15 7.39
CA HIS A 36 8.46 -5.94 7.28
C HIS A 36 9.21 -4.78 6.60
N ILE A 37 10.39 -4.42 7.08
CA ILE A 37 11.12 -3.25 6.56
C ILE A 37 11.64 -3.47 5.14
N THR A 38 12.06 -4.69 4.81
CA THR A 38 12.52 -5.08 3.47
C THR A 38 11.38 -5.08 2.47
N LEU A 39 10.22 -5.66 2.82
CA LEU A 39 9.05 -5.64 1.94
C LEU A 39 8.54 -4.22 1.71
N GLN A 40 8.49 -3.38 2.75
CA GLN A 40 8.09 -1.98 2.57
C GLN A 40 9.10 -1.19 1.72
N PHE A 41 10.40 -1.48 1.84
CA PHE A 41 11.42 -0.85 0.99
C PHE A 41 11.24 -1.25 -0.48
N LEU A 42 11.00 -2.54 -0.75
CA LEU A 42 10.75 -3.03 -2.10
C LEU A 42 9.46 -2.43 -2.69
N ALA A 43 8.39 -2.37 -1.89
CA ALA A 43 7.14 -1.71 -2.26
C ALA A 43 7.37 -0.24 -2.64
N MET A 44 8.07 0.52 -1.79
CA MET A 44 8.44 1.92 -2.06
C MET A 44 9.27 2.05 -3.33
N PHE A 45 10.29 1.21 -3.52
CA PHE A 45 11.14 1.22 -4.70
C PHE A 45 10.35 1.01 -5.99
N LEU A 46 9.50 -0.03 -6.05
CA LEU A 46 8.63 -0.27 -7.21
C LEU A 46 7.68 0.90 -7.48
N SER A 47 7.19 1.55 -6.42
CA SER A 47 6.30 2.71 -6.54
C SER A 47 7.02 3.93 -7.12
N LEU A 48 8.28 4.16 -6.74
CA LEU A 48 9.12 5.22 -7.32
C LEU A 48 9.39 4.95 -8.80
N VAL A 49 9.68 3.70 -9.19
CA VAL A 49 9.83 3.32 -10.60
C VAL A 49 8.50 3.49 -11.36
N GLY A 50 7.37 3.14 -10.73
CA GLY A 50 6.04 3.36 -11.29
C GLY A 50 5.71 4.84 -11.50
N LEU A 51 6.07 5.70 -10.54
CA LEU A 51 5.93 7.15 -10.66
C LEU A 51 6.81 7.72 -11.77
N TRP A 52 8.09 7.31 -11.81
CA TRP A 52 9.00 7.69 -12.88
C TRP A 52 8.47 7.28 -14.27
N ALA A 53 7.88 6.08 -14.38
CA ALA A 53 7.35 5.59 -15.65
C ALA A 53 6.15 6.41 -16.17
N VAL A 54 5.25 6.88 -15.27
CA VAL A 54 4.14 7.75 -15.70
C VAL A 54 4.63 9.17 -15.99
N TRP A 55 5.59 9.68 -15.21
CA TRP A 55 6.20 10.99 -15.45
C TRP A 55 6.85 11.04 -16.84
N LYS A 56 7.70 10.05 -17.15
CA LYS A 56 8.32 9.89 -18.47
C LYS A 56 7.27 9.79 -19.59
N PHE A 57 6.18 9.05 -19.36
CA PHE A 57 5.10 8.92 -20.34
C PHE A 57 4.41 10.26 -20.62
N HIS A 58 4.17 11.07 -19.59
CA HIS A 58 3.58 12.40 -19.74
C HIS A 58 4.52 13.34 -20.51
N ASP A 59 5.82 13.34 -20.19
CA ASP A 59 6.82 14.14 -20.90
C ASP A 59 6.89 13.75 -22.39
N GLU A 60 6.93 12.45 -22.72
CA GLU A 60 7.00 11.96 -24.09
C GLU A 60 5.71 12.19 -24.91
N LYS A 61 4.59 12.42 -24.23
CA LYS A 61 3.28 12.63 -24.85
C LYS A 61 2.77 14.05 -24.73
N GLU A 62 3.56 14.94 -24.16
CA GLU A 62 3.20 16.34 -23.91
C GLU A 62 1.85 16.45 -23.15
N ILE A 63 1.66 15.58 -22.16
CA ILE A 63 0.48 15.58 -21.28
C ILE A 63 0.84 16.33 -20.01
N ASP A 64 -0.02 17.25 -19.59
CA ASP A 64 0.18 17.97 -18.32
C ASP A 64 0.33 17.02 -17.13
N HIS A 65 1.15 17.41 -16.17
CA HIS A 65 1.38 16.65 -14.95
C HIS A 65 0.39 17.07 -13.85
N LEU A 66 0.10 16.13 -12.94
CA LEU A 66 -0.57 16.41 -11.66
C LEU A 66 -1.92 17.17 -11.75
N TYR A 67 -2.69 17.01 -12.82
CA TYR A 67 -3.98 17.72 -12.99
C TYR A 67 -5.20 16.94 -12.49
N THR A 68 -5.02 15.69 -12.04
CA THR A 68 -6.12 14.80 -11.67
C THR A 68 -6.09 14.44 -10.19
N LEU A 69 -7.26 14.15 -9.60
CA LEU A 69 -7.32 13.74 -8.19
C LEU A 69 -6.50 12.46 -7.94
N HIS A 70 -6.49 11.51 -8.87
CA HIS A 70 -5.66 10.31 -8.80
C HIS A 70 -4.18 10.67 -8.58
N SER A 71 -3.66 11.61 -9.37
CA SER A 71 -2.26 12.04 -9.29
C SER A 71 -1.91 12.74 -7.98
N TRP A 72 -2.82 13.53 -7.40
CA TRP A 72 -2.63 14.17 -6.09
C TRP A 72 -2.64 13.16 -4.94
N LEU A 73 -3.58 12.21 -4.97
CA LEU A 73 -3.65 11.12 -3.99
C LEU A 73 -2.40 10.24 -4.08
N GLY A 74 -1.97 9.88 -5.29
CA GLY A 74 -0.79 9.05 -5.52
C GLY A 74 0.51 9.71 -5.09
N LEU A 75 0.73 10.98 -5.43
CA LEU A 75 1.92 11.72 -5.01
C LEU A 75 1.96 11.88 -3.49
N SER A 76 0.82 12.24 -2.87
CA SER A 76 0.70 12.32 -1.42
C SER A 76 0.99 10.97 -0.75
N CYS A 77 0.46 9.88 -1.32
CA CYS A 77 0.72 8.53 -0.84
C CYS A 77 2.21 8.20 -0.86
N ILE A 78 2.92 8.46 -1.96
CA ILE A 78 4.35 8.16 -2.09
C ILE A 78 5.20 8.99 -1.11
N ILE A 79 4.89 10.28 -0.96
CA ILE A 79 5.61 11.17 -0.04
C ILE A 79 5.43 10.68 1.41
N ILE A 80 4.17 10.47 1.84
CA ILE A 80 3.87 10.02 3.20
C ILE A 80 4.42 8.61 3.45
N PHE A 81 4.37 7.70 2.46
CA PHE A 81 4.97 6.37 2.56
C PHE A 81 6.48 6.44 2.76
N SER A 82 7.17 7.31 2.03
CA SER A 82 8.62 7.50 2.16
C SER A 82 8.99 8.02 3.55
N LEU A 83 8.23 9.01 4.06
CA LEU A 83 8.41 9.53 5.41
C LEU A 83 8.11 8.47 6.48
N GLN A 84 7.05 7.70 6.31
CA GLN A 84 6.65 6.61 7.20
C GLN A 84 7.73 5.51 7.26
N TRP A 85 8.30 5.14 6.11
CA TRP A 85 9.39 4.17 6.04
C TRP A 85 10.64 4.69 6.73
N ALA A 86 11.05 5.93 6.45
CA ALA A 86 12.23 6.55 7.05
C ALA A 86 12.08 6.70 8.58
N ALA A 87 10.95 7.22 9.06
CA ALA A 87 10.64 7.31 10.48
C ALA A 87 10.60 5.92 11.14
N GLY A 88 9.95 4.94 10.49
CA GLY A 88 9.93 3.57 10.96
C GLY A 88 11.34 2.94 11.07
N PHE A 89 12.19 3.19 10.08
CA PHE A 89 13.59 2.75 10.08
C PHE A 89 14.37 3.37 11.24
N LEU A 90 14.35 4.69 11.37
CA LEU A 90 15.13 5.42 12.37
C LEU A 90 14.67 5.11 13.81
N THR A 91 13.35 5.01 14.03
CA THR A 91 12.79 4.76 15.37
C THR A 91 12.88 3.29 15.75
N PHE A 92 12.57 2.38 14.83
CA PHE A 92 12.43 0.97 15.18
C PHE A 92 13.64 0.13 14.77
N TRP A 93 14.35 0.42 13.69
CA TRP A 93 15.45 -0.41 13.21
C TRP A 93 16.84 0.09 13.62
N TYR A 94 17.32 1.18 13.02
CA TYR A 94 18.65 1.72 13.22
C TYR A 94 18.67 3.25 12.99
N PRO A 95 19.32 4.06 13.85
CA PRO A 95 20.03 3.68 15.08
C PRO A 95 19.09 3.17 16.19
N GLY A 96 17.78 3.41 16.03
CA GLY A 96 16.73 2.99 16.95
C GLY A 96 16.48 4.03 18.03
N GLY A 97 15.24 4.49 18.14
CA GLY A 97 14.80 5.45 19.16
C GLY A 97 14.84 4.89 20.58
N SER A 98 14.69 5.77 21.58
CA SER A 98 14.60 5.38 22.98
C SER A 98 13.36 4.51 23.25
N ARG A 99 13.28 3.88 24.43
CA ARG A 99 12.07 3.13 24.82
C ARG A 99 10.83 4.03 24.84
N SER A 100 10.98 5.29 25.25
CA SER A 100 9.89 6.29 25.28
C SER A 100 9.43 6.62 23.86
N ASP A 101 10.36 6.95 22.96
CA ASP A 101 10.03 7.31 21.57
C ASP A 101 9.33 6.17 20.84
N ARG A 102 9.82 4.94 21.03
CA ARG A 102 9.18 3.76 20.43
C ARG A 102 7.77 3.55 20.96
N ALA A 103 7.53 3.80 22.25
CA ALA A 103 6.20 3.64 22.84
C ALA A 103 5.22 4.74 22.37
N SER A 104 5.68 5.99 22.26
CA SER A 104 4.85 7.11 21.83
C SER A 104 4.56 7.10 20.32
N LEU A 105 5.53 6.69 19.50
CA LEU A 105 5.39 6.69 18.03
C LEU A 105 4.71 5.44 17.47
N LEU A 106 4.69 4.32 18.20
CA LEU A 106 4.11 3.07 17.70
C LEU A 106 2.62 3.20 17.30
N PRO A 107 1.73 3.82 18.10
CA PRO A 107 0.33 4.01 17.71
C PRO A 107 0.18 4.81 16.41
N TRP A 108 0.97 5.89 16.26
CA TRP A 108 0.98 6.72 15.06
C TRP A 108 1.53 5.96 13.85
N HIS A 109 2.59 5.17 14.03
CA HIS A 109 3.14 4.33 12.99
C HIS A 109 2.11 3.30 12.49
N VAL A 110 1.37 2.65 13.40
CA VAL A 110 0.30 1.72 13.01
C VAL A 110 -0.83 2.43 12.27
N PHE A 111 -1.32 3.55 12.82
CA PHE A 111 -2.39 4.34 12.20
C PHE A 111 -2.01 4.80 10.78
N LEU A 112 -0.85 5.44 10.62
CA LEU A 112 -0.38 5.92 9.32
C LEU A 112 -0.12 4.78 8.34
N GLY A 113 0.35 3.62 8.80
CA GLY A 113 0.51 2.44 7.97
C GLY A 113 -0.82 1.94 7.37
N VAL A 114 -1.87 1.85 8.19
CA VAL A 114 -3.21 1.46 7.72
C VAL A 114 -3.82 2.55 6.83
N PHE A 115 -3.70 3.82 7.22
CA PHE A 115 -4.17 4.95 6.42
C PHE A 115 -3.54 4.96 5.02
N LEU A 116 -2.21 4.79 4.93
CA LEU A 116 -1.50 4.70 3.66
C LEU A 116 -1.99 3.55 2.79
N TYR A 117 -2.31 2.40 3.39
CA TYR A 117 -2.85 1.26 2.65
C TYR A 117 -4.24 1.56 2.08
N VAL A 118 -5.12 2.18 2.87
CA VAL A 118 -6.44 2.66 2.37
C VAL A 118 -6.27 3.68 1.25
N LEU A 119 -5.34 4.64 1.42
CA LEU A 119 -5.03 5.65 0.42
C LEU A 119 -4.48 5.02 -0.87
N ALA A 120 -3.66 3.99 -0.78
CA ALA A 120 -3.15 3.24 -1.93
C ALA A 120 -4.26 2.50 -2.69
N ILE A 121 -5.22 1.88 -1.98
CA ILE A 121 -6.40 1.26 -2.61
C ILE A 121 -7.25 2.32 -3.30
N ALA A 122 -7.56 3.44 -2.64
CA ALA A 122 -8.32 4.53 -3.22
C ALA A 122 -7.63 5.14 -4.46
N THR A 123 -6.31 5.31 -4.40
CA THR A 123 -5.49 5.77 -5.53
C THR A 123 -5.53 4.78 -6.69
N SER A 124 -5.44 3.48 -6.40
CA SER A 124 -5.50 2.43 -7.43
C SER A 124 -6.86 2.37 -8.12
N VAL A 125 -7.95 2.46 -7.35
CA VAL A 125 -9.32 2.48 -7.88
C VAL A 125 -9.57 3.74 -8.72
N THR A 126 -9.14 4.92 -8.25
CA THR A 126 -9.27 6.17 -9.02
C THR A 126 -8.43 6.14 -10.30
N GLY A 127 -7.23 5.53 -10.28
CA GLY A 127 -6.40 5.35 -11.48
C GLY A 127 -7.00 4.40 -12.51
N LEU A 128 -7.63 3.30 -12.07
CA LEU A 128 -8.39 2.41 -12.95
C LEU A 128 -9.59 3.14 -13.58
N LEU A 129 -10.34 3.90 -12.77
CA LEU A 129 -11.48 4.68 -13.23
C LEU A 129 -11.05 5.72 -14.28
N GLU A 130 -10.02 6.51 -13.98
CA GLU A 130 -9.46 7.52 -14.88
C GLU A 130 -9.02 6.90 -16.20
N LYS A 131 -8.26 5.79 -16.15
CA LYS A 131 -7.82 5.08 -17.35
C LYS A 131 -9.00 4.59 -18.18
N SER A 132 -10.02 4.02 -17.54
CA SER A 132 -11.23 3.53 -18.22
C SER A 132 -11.97 4.67 -18.92
N ILE A 133 -12.17 5.80 -18.23
CA ILE A 133 -12.81 7.00 -18.80
C ILE A 133 -12.04 7.53 -19.99
N PHE A 134 -10.70 7.61 -19.90
CA PHE A 134 -9.87 8.09 -21.02
C PHE A 134 -9.96 7.15 -22.23
N MET A 135 -9.91 5.84 -22.02
CA MET A 135 -10.03 4.88 -23.13
C MET A 135 -11.42 4.90 -23.79
N GLN A 136 -12.47 5.06 -22.99
CA GLN A 136 -13.84 5.19 -23.52
C GLN A 136 -14.05 6.53 -24.25
N SER A 137 -13.54 7.63 -23.71
CA SER A 137 -13.64 8.97 -24.31
C SER A 137 -12.88 9.05 -25.63
N ALA A 138 -11.72 8.38 -25.70
CA ALA A 138 -10.96 8.21 -26.94
C ALA A 138 -11.56 7.18 -27.91
N LYS A 139 -12.74 6.61 -27.61
CA LYS A 139 -13.41 5.57 -28.41
C LYS A 139 -12.56 4.33 -28.69
N MET A 140 -11.55 4.06 -27.84
CA MET A 140 -10.72 2.85 -27.96
C MET A 140 -11.44 1.61 -27.42
N ILE A 141 -12.32 1.80 -26.42
CA ILE A 141 -13.14 0.72 -25.85
C ILE A 141 -14.60 1.15 -25.68
N GLY A 142 -15.52 0.20 -25.73
CA GLY A 142 -16.93 0.42 -25.41
C GLY A 142 -17.21 0.45 -23.91
N ARG A 143 -18.29 1.12 -23.49
CA ARG A 143 -18.71 1.23 -22.07
C ARG A 143 -18.96 -0.12 -21.39
N PHE A 144 -19.46 -1.10 -22.15
CA PHE A 144 -19.72 -2.47 -21.70
C PHE A 144 -18.79 -3.48 -22.39
N SER A 145 -17.64 -3.02 -22.89
CA SER A 145 -16.63 -3.92 -23.44
C SER A 145 -16.05 -4.82 -22.36
N THR A 146 -15.51 -5.97 -22.75
CA THR A 146 -14.83 -6.90 -21.84
C THR A 146 -13.72 -6.19 -21.04
N GLU A 147 -12.94 -5.32 -21.67
CA GLU A 147 -11.89 -4.55 -21.00
C GLU A 147 -12.46 -3.62 -19.92
N ALA A 148 -13.52 -2.86 -20.22
CA ALA A 148 -14.17 -1.99 -19.24
C ALA A 148 -14.76 -2.79 -18.06
N MET A 149 -15.37 -3.95 -18.33
CA MET A 149 -15.89 -4.83 -17.28
C MET A 149 -14.77 -5.40 -16.41
N LEU A 150 -13.65 -5.82 -17.01
CA LEU A 150 -12.48 -6.30 -16.28
C LEU A 150 -11.88 -5.23 -15.38
N MET A 151 -11.76 -3.98 -15.84
CA MET A 151 -11.26 -2.88 -15.02
C MET A 151 -12.16 -2.61 -13.80
N ASN A 152 -13.49 -2.65 -13.99
CA ASN A 152 -14.44 -2.50 -12.90
C ASN A 152 -14.35 -3.66 -11.90
N SER A 153 -14.30 -4.90 -12.39
CA SER A 153 -14.13 -6.09 -11.54
C SER A 153 -12.83 -6.03 -10.74
N LEU A 154 -11.73 -5.61 -11.37
CA LEU A 154 -10.45 -5.41 -10.69
C LEU A 154 -10.56 -4.35 -9.59
N GLY A 155 -11.21 -3.21 -9.87
CA GLY A 155 -11.47 -2.19 -8.85
C GLY A 155 -12.24 -2.72 -7.64
N MET A 156 -13.28 -3.52 -7.87
CA MET A 156 -14.03 -4.18 -6.80
C MET A 156 -13.19 -5.19 -6.01
N MET A 157 -12.36 -5.98 -6.70
CA MET A 157 -11.44 -6.92 -6.05
C MET A 157 -10.40 -6.21 -5.18
N LEU A 158 -9.89 -5.05 -5.60
CA LEU A 158 -8.95 -4.24 -4.81
C LEU A 158 -9.60 -3.73 -3.51
N ILE A 159 -10.84 -3.26 -3.58
CA ILE A 159 -11.59 -2.83 -2.38
C ILE A 159 -11.80 -4.00 -1.42
N LEU A 160 -12.22 -5.16 -1.94
CA LEU A 160 -12.42 -6.37 -1.14
C LEU A 160 -11.11 -6.83 -0.49
N LEU A 161 -10.02 -6.91 -1.25
CA LEU A 161 -8.69 -7.24 -0.74
C LEU A 161 -8.28 -6.26 0.36
N GLY A 162 -8.47 -4.95 0.13
CA GLY A 162 -8.20 -3.91 1.10
C GLY A 162 -8.92 -4.14 2.43
N ALA A 163 -10.22 -4.44 2.37
CA ALA A 163 -11.04 -4.73 3.54
C ALA A 163 -10.56 -5.99 4.29
N LEU A 164 -10.21 -7.06 3.56
CA LEU A 164 -9.73 -8.31 4.15
C LEU A 164 -8.37 -8.13 4.86
N VAL A 165 -7.45 -7.36 4.26
CA VAL A 165 -6.16 -7.05 4.88
C VAL A 165 -6.35 -6.22 6.14
N ILE A 166 -7.21 -5.20 6.12
CA ILE A 166 -7.54 -4.39 7.30
C ILE A 166 -8.15 -5.27 8.40
N LEU A 167 -9.10 -6.14 8.05
CA LEU A 167 -9.67 -7.11 8.99
C LEU A 167 -8.57 -8.01 9.59
N ALA A 168 -7.65 -8.51 8.77
CA ALA A 168 -6.54 -9.33 9.23
C ALA A 168 -5.56 -8.56 10.14
N ILE A 169 -5.34 -7.26 9.93
CA ILE A 169 -4.53 -6.39 10.80
C ILE A 169 -5.16 -6.25 12.20
N PHE A 170 -6.49 -6.11 12.28
CA PHE A 170 -7.16 -5.89 13.56
C PHE A 170 -7.67 -7.16 14.25
N ASN A 171 -7.72 -8.31 13.55
CA ASN A 171 -8.10 -9.57 14.16
C ASN A 171 -7.04 -10.03 15.19
N PRO A 172 -7.37 -10.19 16.48
CA PRO A 172 -6.40 -10.52 17.52
C PRO A 172 -5.65 -11.86 17.35
N GLY A 173 -6.11 -12.75 16.46
CA GLY A 173 -5.47 -14.04 16.19
C GLY A 173 -5.60 -15.04 17.35
N ALA A 174 -5.47 -16.34 17.06
CA ALA A 174 -5.69 -17.41 18.03
C ALA A 174 -4.74 -17.37 19.25
N GLY A 175 -3.51 -16.87 19.07
CA GLY A 175 -2.48 -16.89 20.13
C GLY A 175 -2.74 -15.98 21.35
N LYS A 176 -3.73 -15.08 21.29
CA LYS A 176 -4.20 -14.34 22.48
C LYS A 176 -5.21 -15.14 23.31
N ILE A 177 -5.92 -16.11 22.73
CA ILE A 177 -6.93 -16.90 23.44
C ILE A 177 -6.25 -17.88 24.41
N ASP A 178 -5.08 -18.42 24.04
CA ASP A 178 -4.34 -19.37 24.89
C ASP A 178 -3.66 -18.70 26.09
N THR A 179 -3.29 -17.41 25.98
CA THR A 179 -2.69 -16.65 27.10
C THR A 179 -3.71 -16.28 28.18
N TYR A 180 -5.00 -16.20 27.84
CA TYR A 180 -6.08 -16.05 28.84
C TYR A 180 -6.44 -17.38 29.52
N ARG A 181 -6.33 -18.51 28.80
CA ARG A 181 -6.64 -19.85 29.35
C ARG A 181 -5.52 -20.41 30.22
N GLY A 182 -4.25 -20.02 29.98
CA GLY A 182 -3.11 -20.46 30.80
C GLY A 182 -2.86 -19.66 32.07
N SER A 183 -3.61 -18.58 32.35
CA SER A 183 -3.50 -17.82 33.60
C SER A 183 -4.65 -18.08 34.59
N SER A 184 -5.51 -19.06 34.28
CA SER A 184 -6.68 -19.43 35.07
C SER A 184 -6.63 -20.87 35.62
N GLU A 185 -5.45 -21.49 35.60
CA GLU A 185 -5.14 -22.76 36.27
C GLU A 185 -4.00 -22.59 37.28
#